data_AF-A0A966D6Z5-F1
#
_entry.id   AF-A0A966D6Z5-F1
#
_cell.length_a   1.000
_cell.length_b   1.000
_cell.length_c   1.000
_cell.angle_alpha   90.00
_cell.angle_beta   90.00
_cell.angle_gamma   90.00
#
_symmetry.space_group_name_H-M   'P 1'
#
loop_
_entity.id
_entity.type
_entity.pdbx_description
1 polymer ?
#
loop_
_entity_poly.entity_id
_entity_poly.type
_entity_poly.pdbx_seq_one_letter_code
_entity_poly.pdbx_strand_id
1 'polypeptide(L)'
;MMDIISFHVELTYKCNNKCFYCYNNLHQISTHMKFEDAKIVISLIKENLKKGKHVNLILTGGEPFQNFRVLYYICFSLIQHKNIEIS
;
A
#
# COMPACT_ATOMS: atom_id res chain seq x y z
N MET A 1 -13.93 19.14 11.70
CA MET A 1 -13.81 18.39 10.43
C MET A 1 -12.70 17.37 10.64
N MET A 2 -12.95 16.10 10.38
CA MET A 2 -11.95 15.05 10.61
C MET A 2 -11.07 14.98 9.36
N ASP A 3 -9.80 15.35 9.47
CA ASP A 3 -8.87 15.38 8.34
C ASP A 3 -8.42 13.95 7.99
N ILE A 4 -8.98 13.43 6.89
CA ILE A 4 -8.67 12.11 6.34
C ILE A 4 -7.67 12.29 5.19
N ILE A 5 -6.62 11.47 5.18
CA ILE A 5 -5.66 11.36 4.07
C ILE A 5 -5.66 9.92 3.54
N SER A 6 -5.75 9.79 2.21
CA SER A 6 -5.73 8.49 1.54
C SER A 6 -4.38 8.24 0.88
N PHE A 7 -3.77 7.09 1.15
CA PHE A 7 -2.56 6.62 0.48
C PHE A 7 -2.89 5.42 -0.41
N HIS A 8 -2.61 5.53 -1.71
CA HIS A 8 -2.67 4.40 -2.64
C HIS A 8 -1.25 3.91 -2.86
N VAL A 9 -0.95 2.69 -2.43
CA VAL A 9 0.41 2.14 -2.46
C VAL A 9 0.43 0.92 -3.37
N GLU A 10 1.14 1.05 -4.49
CA GLU A 10 1.31 -0.05 -5.45
C GLU A 10 2.47 -0.96 -5.04
N LEU A 11 2.16 -2.17 -4.58
CA LEU A 11 3.16 -3.11 -4.04
C LEU A 11 3.94 -3.84 -5.13
N THR A 12 3.35 -3.95 -6.31
CA THR A 12 3.91 -4.63 -7.47
C THR A 12 3.07 -4.29 -8.70
N TYR A 13 3.65 -4.43 -9.88
CA TYR A 13 2.90 -4.42 -11.15
C TYR A 13 2.64 -5.83 -11.70
N LYS A 14 3.19 -6.86 -11.05
CA LYS A 14 2.93 -8.26 -11.38
C LYS A 14 1.50 -8.63 -10.99
N CYS A 15 0.76 -9.21 -11.93
CA CYS A 15 -0.58 -9.72 -11.71
C CYS A 15 -0.72 -11.10 -12.37
N ASN A 16 -1.43 -12.03 -11.73
CA ASN A 16 -1.73 -13.35 -12.29
C ASN A 16 -3.08 -13.40 -13.03
N ASN A 17 -3.84 -12.30 -13.06
CA ASN A 17 -5.10 -12.15 -13.78
C ASN A 17 -4.94 -11.30 -15.05
N LYS A 18 -5.88 -11.43 -15.98
CA LYS A 18 -5.95 -10.66 -17.24
C LYS A 18 -7.27 -9.92 -17.33
N CYS A 19 -7.53 -9.04 -16.37
CA CYS A 19 -8.80 -8.32 -16.27
C CYS A 19 -8.95 -7.38 -17.48
N PHE A 20 -10.02 -7.54 -18.27
CA PHE A 20 -10.25 -6.71 -19.48
C PHE A 20 -10.46 -5.21 -19.18
N TYR A 21 -10.78 -4.89 -17.92
CA TYR A 21 -10.99 -3.55 -17.40
C TYR A 21 -9.85 -3.06 -16.51
N CYS A 22 -8.66 -3.70 -16.55
CA CYS A 22 -7.55 -3.31 -15.68
C CYS A 22 -7.03 -1.92 -16.08
N TYR A 23 -7.04 -0.99 -15.13
CA TYR A 23 -6.40 0.31 -15.30
C TYR A 23 -4.87 0.19 -15.36
N ASN A 24 -4.33 -0.87 -14.72
CA ASN A 24 -2.90 -1.14 -14.61
C ASN A 24 -2.46 -2.14 -15.70
N ASN A 25 -2.47 -1.70 -16.96
CA ASN A 25 -2.06 -2.51 -18.12
C ASN A 25 -0.56 -2.86 -18.16
N LEU A 26 0.18 -2.62 -17.06
CA LEU A 26 1.60 -2.88 -16.92
C LEU A 26 1.90 -4.33 -16.51
N HIS A 27 1.01 -5.29 -16.81
CA HIS A 27 1.17 -6.72 -16.47
C HIS A 27 2.50 -7.35 -16.92
N GLN A 28 3.18 -6.71 -17.88
CA GLN A 28 4.47 -7.16 -18.41
C GLN A 28 5.67 -6.65 -17.59
N ILE A 29 5.46 -5.67 -16.71
CA ILE A 29 6.49 -5.09 -15.84
C ILE A 29 6.51 -5.89 -14.53
N SER A 30 7.45 -6.83 -14.41
CA SER A 30 7.63 -7.62 -13.18
C SER A 30 8.43 -6.86 -12.12
N THR A 31 8.03 -5.63 -11.81
CA THR A 31 8.63 -4.84 -10.73
C THR A 31 7.83 -5.02 -9.44
N HIS A 32 8.57 -5.12 -8.34
CA HIS A 32 8.06 -5.29 -6.99
C HIS A 32 8.62 -4.17 -6.13
N MET A 33 7.80 -3.63 -5.25
CA MET A 33 8.26 -2.75 -4.18
C MET A 33 9.30 -3.48 -3.35
N LYS A 34 10.43 -2.82 -3.07
CA LYS A 34 11.46 -3.36 -2.16
C LYS A 34 11.14 -3.00 -0.72
N PHE A 35 11.79 -3.68 0.22
CA PHE A 35 11.62 -3.38 1.64
C PHE A 35 12.10 -1.97 2.01
N GLU A 36 13.12 -1.46 1.32
CA GLU A 36 13.64 -0.11 1.52
C GLU A 36 12.57 0.94 1.18
N ASP A 37 11.88 0.76 0.06
CA ASP A 37 10.77 1.64 -0.35
C ASP A 37 9.60 1.54 0.64
N ALA A 38 9.28 0.32 1.09
CA ALA A 38 8.23 0.09 2.08
C ALA A 38 8.51 0.82 3.41
N LYS A 39 9.77 0.88 3.85
CA LYS A 39 10.17 1.65 5.05
C LYS A 39 9.89 3.15 4.88
N ILE A 40 10.16 3.70 3.70
CA ILE A 40 9.89 5.11 3.39
C ILE A 40 8.38 5.37 3.44
N VAL A 41 7.58 4.52 2.79
CA VAL A 41 6.11 4.61 2.81
C VAL A 41 5.56 4.55 4.24
N ILE A 42 6.03 3.58 5.04
CA ILE A 42 5.64 3.46 6.46
C ILE A 42 5.99 4.73 7.25
N SER A 43 7.17 5.32 7.01
CA SER A 43 7.57 6.57 7.68
C SER A 43 6.60 7.71 7.37
N LEU A 44 6.29 7.92 6.08
CA LEU A 44 5.36 8.96 5.63
C LEU A 44 3.95 8.80 6.23
N ILE A 45 3.46 7.56 6.31
CA ILE A 45 2.16 7.26 6.92
C ILE A 45 2.21 7.56 8.43
N LYS A 46 3.26 7.10 9.13
CA LYS A 46 3.44 7.35 10.56
C LYS A 46 3.53 8.83 10.90
N GLU A 47 4.17 9.64 10.05
CA GLU A 47 4.21 11.08 10.21
C GLU A 47 2.82 11.72 10.14
N ASN A 48 1.95 11.25 9.26
CA ASN A 48 0.57 11.75 9.17
C ASN A 48 -0.28 11.28 10.37
N LEU A 49 -0.09 10.05 10.82
CA LEU A 49 -0.73 9.55 12.05
C LEU A 49 -0.31 10.36 13.28
N LYS A 50 0.98 10.72 13.41
CA LYS A 50 1.49 11.58 14.49
C LYS A 50 0.88 12.99 14.48
N LYS A 51 0.47 13.49 13.31
CA LYS A 51 -0.23 14.76 13.16
C LYS A 51 -1.73 14.65 13.51
N GLY A 52 -2.18 13.50 14.01
CA GLY A 52 -3.57 13.26 14.40
C GLY A 52 -4.53 13.02 13.23
N LYS A 53 -4.02 12.84 12.01
CA LYS A 53 -4.85 12.55 10.83
C LYS A 53 -5.37 11.12 10.88
N HIS A 54 -6.56 10.93 10.30
CA HIS A 54 -7.04 9.60 9.96
C HIS A 54 -6.45 9.19 8.61
N VAL A 55 -5.89 7.99 8.55
CA VAL A 55 -5.26 7.46 7.33
C VAL A 55 -6.13 6.36 6.77
N ASN A 56 -6.51 6.49 5.50
CA ASN A 56 -7.00 5.38 4.70
C ASN A 56 -5.86 4.87 3.83
N LEU A 57 -5.42 3.63 4.04
CA LEU A 57 -4.33 3.01 3.29
C LEU A 57 -4.89 1.94 2.36
N ILE A 58 -4.74 2.16 1.07
CA ILE A 58 -5.15 1.22 0.02
C ILE A 58 -3.91 0.54 -0.55
N LEU A 59 -3.81 -0.77 -0.34
CA LEU A 59 -2.70 -1.58 -0.85
C LEU A 59 -3.12 -2.20 -2.18
N THR A 60 -2.52 -1.70 -3.26
CA THR A 60 -2.94 -2.00 -4.63
C THR A 60 -1.74 -2.29 -5.55
N GLY A 61 -1.91 -2.19 -6.86
CA GLY A 61 -0.91 -2.44 -7.90
C GLY A 61 -1.46 -3.39 -8.95
N GLY A 62 -0.69 -4.41 -9.31
CA GLY A 62 -1.16 -5.59 -10.01
C GLY A 62 -1.95 -6.47 -9.06
N GLU A 63 -1.35 -7.57 -8.60
CA GLU A 63 -1.90 -8.40 -7.53
C GLU A 63 -1.04 -8.21 -6.26
N PRO A 64 -1.52 -7.49 -5.23
CA PRO A 64 -0.74 -7.20 -4.02
C PRO A 64 -0.15 -8.44 -3.34
N PHE A 65 -0.86 -9.57 -3.38
CA PHE A 65 -0.40 -10.82 -2.78
C PHE A 65 0.80 -11.43 -3.51
N GLN A 66 1.12 -11.01 -4.74
CA GLN A 66 2.37 -11.38 -5.43
C GLN A 66 3.61 -10.75 -4.77
N ASN A 67 3.46 -9.76 -3.89
CA ASN A 67 4.52 -9.23 -3.02
C ASN A 67 4.18 -9.39 -1.53
N PHE A 68 3.75 -10.60 -1.15
CA PHE A 68 3.25 -10.91 0.19
C PHE A 68 4.18 -10.47 1.34
N ARG A 69 5.50 -10.59 1.17
CA ARG A 69 6.46 -10.23 2.23
C ARG A 69 6.42 -8.74 2.55
N VAL A 70 6.29 -7.88 1.54
CA VAL A 70 6.18 -6.43 1.73
C VAL A 70 4.79 -6.05 2.20
N LEU A 71 3.75 -6.66 1.62
CA LEU A 71 2.36 -6.51 2.07
C LEU A 71 2.25 -6.75 3.58
N TYR A 72 2.71 -7.93 4.03
CA TYR A 72 2.72 -8.31 5.44
C TYR A 72 3.51 -7.32 6.30
N TYR A 73 4.70 -6.91 5.83
CA TYR A 73 5.54 -5.96 6.55
C TYR A 73 4.85 -4.61 6.78
N ILE A 74 4.16 -4.08 5.77
CA ILE A 74 3.41 -2.82 5.88
C ILE A 74 2.24 -2.98 6.85
N CYS A 75 1.41 -4.01 6.65
CA CYS A 75 0.26 -4.27 7.52
C CYS A 75 0.69 -4.45 8.98
N PHE A 76 1.67 -5.32 9.25
CA PHE A 76 2.15 -5.59 10.61
C PHE A 76 2.73 -4.34 11.28
N SER A 77 3.41 -3.48 10.51
CA SER A 77 4.02 -2.24 11.01
C SER A 77 3.00 -1.12 11.33
N LEU A 78 1.78 -1.21 10.80
CA LEU A 78 0.78 -0.14 10.86
C LEU A 78 -0.53 -0.53 11.57
N ILE A 79 -0.91 -1.80 11.60
CA ILE A 79 -2.18 -2.30 12.17
C ILE A 79 -2.38 -1.99 13.66
N GLN A 80 -1.28 -1.67 14.36
CA GLN A 80 -1.28 -1.29 15.77
C GLN A 80 -1.91 0.10 16.00
N HIS A 81 -2.00 0.93 14.96
CA HIS A 81 -2.47 2.31 15.07
C HIS A 81 -3.99 2.38 14.96
N LYS A 82 -4.64 3.12 15.87
CA LYS A 82 -6.11 3.23 15.91
C LYS A 82 -6.72 4.14 14.84
N ASN A 83 -5.91 5.01 14.24
CA ASN A 83 -6.36 6.01 13.26
C ASN A 83 -5.98 5.61 11.82
N ILE A 84 -5.76 4.32 11.56
CA ILE A 84 -5.54 3.81 10.20
C ILE A 84 -6.56 2.74 9.88
N GLU A 85 -7.12 2.84 8.69
CA GLU A 85 -7.91 1.79 8.05
C GLU A 85 -7.11 1.28 6.86
N ILE A 86 -6.97 -0.04 6.75
CA ILE A 86 -6.22 -0.69 5.68
C ILE A 86 -7.20 -1.48 4.82
N SER A 87 -7.21 -1.18 3.53
CA SER A 87 -8.04 -1.84 2.51
C SER A 87 -7.18 -2.47 1.42
#